data_AF-A0A925GGE8-F1
#
_entry.id   AF-A0A925GGE8-F1
#
_cell.length_a   1.000
_cell.length_b   1.000
_cell.length_c   1.000
_cell.angle_alpha   90.00
_cell.angle_beta   90.00
_cell.angle_gamma   90.00
#
_symmetry.space_group_name_H-M   'P 1'
#
loop_
_entity.id
_entity.type
_entity.pdbx_description
1 polymer ?
#
loop_
_entity_poly.entity_id
_entity_poly.type
_entity_poly.pdbx_seq_one_letter_code
_entity_poly.pdbx_strand_id
1 'polypeptide(L)'
;MNVIQGIFKFFDRCPADAPERTLERVQRAMLSALERYCDAIDQSLDTRISGAKDLDDLWYLRPNLMRAISAHKGESVAQTVLAEITRLFEWPAQKAALMRR
;
A
#
# COMPACT_ATOMS: atom_id res chain seq x y z
N MET A 1 13.59 18.61 -6.51
CA MET A 1 12.22 18.66 -5.94
C MET A 1 11.72 17.23 -5.76
N ASN A 2 11.50 16.73 -4.53
CA ASN A 2 10.95 15.37 -4.31
C ASN A 2 9.80 15.45 -3.28
N VAL A 3 8.58 15.70 -3.77
CA VAL A 3 7.36 16.01 -2.98
C VAL A 3 6.58 14.76 -2.52
N ILE A 4 7.18 13.57 -2.57
CA ILE A 4 6.53 12.26 -2.38
C ILE A 4 6.20 11.98 -0.90
N GLN A 5 6.79 12.74 0.04
CA GLN A 5 6.82 12.44 1.49
C GLN A 5 5.53 12.82 2.27
N GLY A 6 4.52 13.37 1.60
CA GLY A 6 3.38 14.00 2.29
C GLY A 6 2.17 13.11 2.57
N ILE A 7 1.90 12.09 1.73
CA ILE A 7 0.59 11.42 1.73
C ILE A 7 0.48 10.32 2.80
N PHE A 8 1.55 9.56 3.03
CA PHE A 8 1.54 8.43 3.99
C PHE A 8 1.62 8.89 5.44
N LYS A 9 1.93 10.16 5.70
CA LYS A 9 2.02 10.74 7.04
C LYS A 9 0.68 10.74 7.79
N PHE A 10 -0.44 10.73 7.07
CA PHE A 10 -1.78 10.60 7.66
C PHE A 10 -2.11 9.15 8.03
N PHE A 11 -1.46 8.19 7.40
CA PHE A 11 -1.66 6.76 7.62
C PHE A 11 -0.79 6.21 8.74
N ASP A 12 -0.15 7.00 9.61
CA ASP A 12 0.80 6.51 10.63
C ASP A 12 0.17 6.24 12.01
N ARG A 13 -1.11 6.51 12.24
CA ARG A 13 -1.68 6.42 13.61
C ARG A 13 -2.55 5.16 13.84
N CYS A 14 -1.97 4.14 14.49
CA CYS A 14 -2.52 3.32 15.61
C CYS A 14 -1.90 1.89 15.63
N PRO A 15 -1.19 1.49 16.70
CA PRO A 15 -0.51 0.19 16.84
C PRO A 15 -1.26 -1.10 17.13
N ALA A 16 -2.59 -1.12 17.22
CA ALA A 16 -3.29 -2.26 17.85
C ALA A 16 -4.67 -2.54 17.26
N ASP A 17 -4.84 -2.28 15.97
CA ASP A 17 -6.14 -2.38 15.33
C ASP A 17 -6.32 -3.75 14.65
N ALA A 18 -7.57 -4.23 14.68
CA ALA A 18 -7.99 -5.51 14.12
C ALA A 18 -7.49 -5.70 12.66
N PRO A 19 -7.31 -6.95 12.18
CA PRO A 19 -6.82 -7.22 10.83
C PRO A 19 -7.66 -6.52 9.74
N GLU A 20 -8.96 -6.35 9.97
CA GLU A 20 -9.88 -5.59 9.12
C GLU A 20 -9.50 -4.11 8.98
N ARG A 21 -9.04 -3.47 10.06
CA ARG A 21 -8.63 -2.06 10.08
C ARG A 21 -7.28 -1.87 9.41
N THR A 22 -6.38 -2.84 9.55
CA THR A 22 -5.10 -2.85 8.84
C THR A 22 -5.34 -3.01 7.33
N LEU A 23 -6.28 -3.88 6.93
CA LEU A 23 -6.72 -4.03 5.55
C LEU A 23 -7.24 -2.70 4.97
N GLU A 24 -8.23 -2.07 5.61
CA GLU A 24 -8.81 -0.79 5.17
C GLU A 24 -7.73 0.31 5.04
N ARG A 25 -6.77 0.33 5.97
CA ARG A 25 -5.67 1.30 5.99
C ARG A 25 -4.72 1.12 4.80
N VAL A 26 -4.34 -0.13 4.51
CA VAL A 26 -3.50 -0.46 3.36
C VAL A 26 -4.24 -0.21 2.05
N GLN A 27 -5.53 -0.57 1.95
CA GLN A 27 -6.37 -0.27 0.79
C GLN A 27 -6.38 1.21 0.46
N ARG A 28 -6.71 2.05 1.44
CA ARG A 28 -6.75 3.50 1.27
C ARG A 28 -5.39 4.08 0.92
N ALA A 29 -4.30 3.53 1.47
CA ALA A 29 -2.95 3.95 1.15
C ALA A 29 -2.57 3.62 -0.31
N MET A 30 -2.94 2.43 -0.81
CA MET A 30 -2.71 2.02 -2.20
C MET A 30 -3.58 2.81 -3.19
N LEU A 31 -4.86 3.06 -2.88
CA LEU A 31 -5.75 3.89 -3.69
C LEU A 31 -5.28 5.34 -3.78
N SER A 32 -4.89 5.93 -2.65
CA SER A 32 -4.36 7.30 -2.62
C SER A 32 -3.05 7.43 -3.41
N ALA A 33 -2.21 6.38 -3.42
CA ALA A 33 -1.04 6.33 -4.27
C ALA A 33 -1.42 6.31 -5.76
N LEU A 34 -2.44 5.54 -6.15
CA LEU A 34 -2.91 5.51 -7.54
C LEU A 34 -3.41 6.87 -8.00
N GLU A 35 -4.32 7.51 -7.26
CA GLU A 35 -4.84 8.83 -7.62
C GLU A 35 -3.74 9.91 -7.72
N ARG A 36 -2.67 9.78 -6.92
CA ARG A 36 -1.59 10.77 -6.87
C ARG A 36 -0.54 10.58 -7.97
N TYR A 37 -0.23 9.34 -8.33
CA TYR A 37 0.87 9.03 -9.24
C TYR A 37 0.41 8.59 -10.63
N CYS A 38 -0.81 8.06 -10.77
CA CYS A 38 -1.44 7.75 -12.05
C CYS A 38 -2.53 8.78 -12.35
N ASP A 39 -2.32 9.56 -13.42
CA ASP A 39 -3.27 10.60 -13.88
C ASP A 39 -4.54 9.97 -14.49
N ALA A 40 -4.38 8.79 -15.10
CA ALA A 40 -5.49 7.91 -15.48
C ALA A 40 -5.66 6.87 -14.37
N ILE A 41 -6.80 6.90 -13.68
CA ILE A 41 -7.16 5.86 -12.71
C ILE A 41 -7.18 4.53 -13.47
N ASP A 42 -6.24 3.65 -13.15
CA ASP A 42 -6.24 2.26 -13.59
C ASP A 42 -7.45 1.57 -12.93
N GLN A 43 -8.64 1.72 -13.52
CA GLN A 43 -9.92 1.27 -12.94
C GLN A 43 -9.88 -0.22 -12.56
N SER A 44 -9.08 -1.01 -13.30
CA SER A 44 -8.86 -2.43 -12.99
C SER A 44 -8.11 -2.63 -11.68
N LEU A 45 -7.08 -1.81 -11.41
CA LEU A 45 -6.29 -1.90 -10.19
C LEU A 45 -7.04 -1.28 -9.00
N ASP A 46 -7.74 -0.18 -9.22
CA ASP A 46 -8.66 0.44 -8.25
C ASP A 46 -9.70 -0.57 -7.74
N THR A 47 -10.40 -1.25 -8.66
CA THR A 47 -11.42 -2.26 -8.32
C THR A 47 -10.82 -3.44 -7.56
N ARG A 48 -9.61 -3.88 -7.93
CA ARG A 48 -8.90 -4.98 -7.25
C ARG A 48 -8.49 -4.61 -5.83
N ILE A 49 -7.97 -3.38 -5.63
CA ILE A 49 -7.58 -2.91 -4.31
C ILE A 49 -8.82 -2.76 -3.42
N SER A 50 -9.88 -2.13 -3.95
CA SER A 50 -11.16 -1.96 -3.22
C SER A 50 -11.86 -3.29 -2.93
N GLY A 51 -11.71 -4.29 -3.81
CA GLY A 51 -12.31 -5.62 -3.68
C GLY A 51 -11.49 -6.63 -2.88
N ALA A 52 -10.26 -6.29 -2.49
CA ALA A 52 -9.40 -7.18 -1.72
C ALA A 52 -10.04 -7.49 -0.35
N LYS A 53 -10.14 -8.77 -0.01
CA LYS A 53 -10.75 -9.22 1.25
C LYS A 53 -9.74 -9.44 2.38
N ASP A 54 -8.48 -9.61 2.00
CA ASP A 54 -7.41 -10.00 2.89
C ASP A 54 -6.12 -9.23 2.57
N LEU A 55 -5.26 -9.11 3.58
CA LEU A 55 -3.94 -8.49 3.44
C LEU A 55 -3.09 -9.23 2.41
N ASP A 56 -3.26 -10.54 2.28
CA ASP A 56 -2.55 -11.36 1.29
C ASP A 56 -2.90 -10.93 -0.15
N ASP A 57 -4.19 -10.66 -0.42
CA ASP A 57 -4.68 -10.19 -1.71
C ASP A 57 -4.06 -8.82 -2.07
N LEU A 58 -4.04 -7.89 -1.11
CA LEU A 58 -3.35 -6.61 -1.26
C LEU A 58 -1.85 -6.79 -1.48
N TRP A 59 -1.24 -7.78 -0.84
CA TRP A 59 0.18 -8.06 -0.98
C TRP A 59 0.55 -8.50 -2.41
N TYR A 60 -0.29 -9.30 -3.07
CA TYR A 60 -0.09 -9.67 -4.49
C TYR A 60 -0.35 -8.52 -5.45
N LEU A 61 -1.12 -7.51 -5.05
CA LEU A 61 -1.34 -6.30 -5.85
C LEU A 61 -0.17 -5.32 -5.79
N ARG A 62 0.77 -5.48 -4.86
CA ARG A 62 1.98 -4.64 -4.71
C ARG A 62 2.85 -4.54 -5.98
N PRO A 63 3.25 -5.65 -6.64
CA PRO A 63 3.99 -5.56 -7.90
C PRO A 63 3.19 -4.91 -9.03
N ASN A 64 1.87 -5.09 -9.06
CA ASN A 64 1.00 -4.43 -10.03
C ASN A 64 0.97 -2.90 -9.79
N LEU A 65 0.88 -2.47 -8.53
CA LEU A 65 0.95 -1.08 -8.13
C LEU A 65 2.31 -0.45 -8.47
N MET A 66 3.41 -1.14 -8.18
CA MET A 66 4.76 -0.69 -8.55
C MET A 66 4.88 -0.49 -10.06
N ARG A 67 4.38 -1.44 -10.85
CA ARG A 67 4.45 -1.37 -12.32
C ARG A 67 3.61 -0.21 -12.87
N ALA A 68 2.41 0.00 -12.34
CA ALA A 68 1.57 1.14 -12.70
C ALA A 68 2.30 2.46 -12.40
N ILE A 69 2.78 2.66 -11.18
CA ILE A 69 3.50 3.89 -10.80
C ILE A 69 4.78 4.07 -11.62
N SER A 70 5.52 2.99 -11.88
CA SER A 70 6.76 3.04 -12.67
C SER A 70 6.51 3.49 -14.11
N ALA A 71 5.39 3.06 -14.71
CA ALA A 71 5.00 3.48 -16.05
C ALA A 71 4.72 4.99 -16.16
N HIS A 72 4.23 5.61 -15.08
CA HIS A 72 3.85 7.03 -15.07
C HIS A 72 4.91 7.98 -14.50
N LYS A 73 5.62 7.58 -13.44
CA LYS A 73 6.55 8.44 -12.67
C LYS A 73 7.98 7.90 -12.59
N GLY A 74 8.23 6.72 -13.14
CA GLY A 74 9.52 6.05 -13.10
C GLY A 74 9.73 5.17 -11.87
N GLU A 75 10.67 4.24 -12.00
CA GLU A 75 10.89 3.16 -11.02
C GLU A 75 11.32 3.68 -9.64
N SER A 76 12.13 4.74 -9.57
CA SER A 76 12.60 5.29 -8.29
C SER A 76 11.45 5.81 -7.40
N VAL A 77 10.43 6.41 -8.02
CA VAL A 77 9.22 6.87 -7.31
C VAL A 77 8.40 5.67 -6.87
N ALA A 78 8.22 4.70 -7.76
CA ALA A 78 7.47 3.48 -7.47
C ALA A 78 8.08 2.69 -6.32
N GLN A 79 9.41 2.51 -6.29
CA GLN A 79 10.10 1.82 -5.20
C GLN A 79 9.92 2.53 -3.86
N THR A 80 10.01 3.87 -3.83
CA THR A 80 9.82 4.65 -2.60
C THR A 80 8.39 4.48 -2.06
N VAL A 81 7.40 4.60 -2.94
CA VAL A 81 5.99 4.42 -2.58
C VAL A 81 5.71 3.00 -2.11
N LEU A 82 6.28 2.01 -2.80
CA LEU A 82 6.15 0.61 -2.43
C LEU A 82 6.78 0.32 -1.06
N ALA A 83 7.97 0.87 -0.77
CA ALA A 83 8.64 0.68 0.51
C ALA A 83 7.80 1.22 1.69
N GLU A 84 7.19 2.39 1.53
CA GLU A 84 6.30 2.97 2.55
C GLU A 84 5.03 2.14 2.75
N ILE A 85 4.45 1.63 1.65
CA ILE A 85 3.33 0.69 1.73
C ILE A 85 3.77 -0.62 2.41
N THR A 86 5.01 -1.11 2.17
CA THR A 86 5.52 -2.36 2.80
C THR A 86 5.55 -2.20 4.30
N ARG A 87 5.95 -1.02 4.77
CA ARG A 87 5.99 -0.71 6.19
C ARG A 87 4.61 -0.74 6.86
N LEU A 88 3.56 -0.43 6.12
CA LEU A 88 2.17 -0.57 6.61
C LEU A 88 1.76 -2.04 6.77
N PHE A 89 2.34 -2.96 5.97
CA PHE A 89 2.20 -4.40 6.20
C PHE A 89 3.08 -4.86 7.36
N GLU A 90 4.27 -4.27 7.54
CA GLU A 90 5.16 -4.54 8.67
C GLU A 90 4.72 -3.81 9.95
N TRP A 91 3.50 -4.09 10.41
CA TRP A 91 3.21 -3.97 11.84
C TRP A 91 3.66 -5.29 12.52
N PRO A 92 4.49 -5.27 13.59
CA PRO A 92 5.16 -6.43 14.22
C PRO A 92 4.27 -7.62 14.71
N ALA A 93 2.98 -7.64 14.41
CA ALA A 93 2.02 -8.63 14.85
C ALA A 93 2.11 -10.00 14.14
N GLN A 94 2.64 -10.09 12.91
CA GLN A 94 2.86 -11.40 12.26
C GLN A 94 4.20 -12.06 12.65
N LYS A 95 5.24 -11.28 12.90
CA LYS A 95 6.58 -11.81 13.25
C LYS A 95 6.58 -12.54 14.60
N ALA A 96 5.75 -12.10 15.56
CA ALA A 96 5.59 -12.77 16.85
C ALA A 96 4.71 -14.04 16.78
N ALA A 97 3.79 -14.14 15.82
CA ALA A 97 2.96 -15.33 15.63
C ALA A 97 3.75 -16.49 15.00
N LEU A 98 4.76 -16.19 14.18
CA LEU A 98 5.62 -17.18 13.53
C LEU A 98 6.77 -17.69 14.42
N MET A 99 7.25 -16.89 15.38
CA MET A 99 8.30 -17.31 16.33
C MET A 99 7.76 -18.10 17.54
N ARG A 100 6.46 -18.42 17.56
CA ARG A 100 5.79 -19.17 18.65
C ARG A 100 5.21 -20.53 18.21
N ARG A 101 5.71 -21.12 17.12
CA ARG A 101 5.36 -22.47 16.68
C ARG A 101 6.57 -23.29 16.31
#